data_AF-Q30RY0-F1
#
_entry.id   AF-Q30RY0-F1
#
_cell.length_a   1.000
_cell.length_b   1.000
_cell.length_c   1.000
_cell.angle_alpha   90.00
_cell.angle_beta   90.00
_cell.angle_gamma   90.00
#
_symmetry.space_group_name_H-M   'P 1'
#
loop_
_entity.id
_entity.type
_entity.pdbx_description
1 polymer ?
#
loop_
_entity_poly.entity_id
_entity_poly.type
_entity_poly.pdbx_seq_one_letter_code
_entity_poly.pdbx_strand_id
1 'polypeptide(L)'
;MNLADGVLIIDAKSSNDSLNTLAKDILQNISEIKEVVVDDTLGVESSALFSLLVSIRKTAPHVKINFLDKPSIHVEGIGIVSLNIRG
;
A
#
# COMPACT_ATOMS: atom_id res chain seq x y z
N MET A 1 3.10 -12.75 7.56
CA MET A 1 3.46 -11.97 6.35
C MET A 1 3.66 -12.90 5.17
N ASN A 2 3.10 -12.59 3.99
CA ASN A 2 3.32 -13.36 2.76
C ASN A 2 4.33 -12.60 1.87
N LEU A 3 5.62 -12.77 2.19
CA LEU A 3 6.75 -12.13 1.51
C LEU A 3 7.47 -13.19 0.68
N ALA A 4 7.44 -13.06 -0.64
CA ALA A 4 8.15 -13.93 -1.57
C ALA A 4 9.08 -13.08 -2.43
N ASP A 5 10.38 -13.39 -2.44
CA ASP A 5 11.41 -12.68 -3.21
C ASP A 5 11.48 -11.15 -2.97
N GLY A 6 11.05 -10.69 -1.79
CA GLY A 6 10.97 -9.27 -1.43
C GLY A 6 9.70 -8.57 -1.95
N VAL A 7 8.73 -9.32 -2.47
CA VAL A 7 7.42 -8.81 -2.88
C VAL A 7 6.41 -9.11 -1.78
N LEU A 8 5.78 -8.05 -1.26
CA LEU A 8 4.70 -8.14 -0.29
C LEU A 8 3.35 -7.96 -0.99
N ILE A 9 2.47 -8.93 -0.85
CA ILE A 9 1.10 -8.85 -1.36
C ILE A 9 0.15 -8.49 -0.22
N ILE A 10 -0.64 -7.43 -0.40
CA ILE A 10 -1.64 -6.95 0.56
C ILE A 10 -3.02 -7.07 -0.08
N ASP A 11 -3.92 -7.80 0.58
CA ASP A 11 -5.32 -7.89 0.17
C ASP A 11 -6.07 -6.60 0.54
N ALA A 12 -6.68 -5.95 -0.45
CA ALA A 12 -7.43 -4.71 -0.28
C ALA A 12 -8.64 -4.83 0.66
N LYS A 13 -9.14 -6.04 0.91
CA LYS A 13 -10.25 -6.34 1.83
C LYS A 13 -9.81 -6.70 3.24
N SER A 14 -8.51 -6.62 3.53
CA SER A 14 -8.00 -6.87 4.87
C SER A 14 -8.68 -5.97 5.90
N SER A 15 -9.12 -6.56 7.01
CA SER A 15 -9.70 -5.80 8.12
C SER A 15 -8.67 -4.83 8.73
N ASN A 16 -9.15 -3.77 9.37
CA ASN A 16 -8.27 -2.78 10.02
C ASN A 16 -7.32 -3.41 11.05
N ASP A 17 -7.78 -4.41 11.81
CA ASP A 17 -6.94 -5.13 12.77
C ASP A 17 -5.82 -5.92 12.08
N SER A 18 -6.14 -6.55 10.94
CA SER A 18 -5.16 -7.26 10.11
C SER A 18 -4.14 -6.30 9.52
N LEU A 19 -4.59 -5.13 9.03
CA LEU A 19 -3.73 -4.07 8.51
C LEU A 19 -2.81 -3.49 9.58
N ASN A 20 -3.30 -3.31 10.82
CA ASN A 20 -2.48 -2.85 11.94
C ASN A 20 -1.40 -3.85 12.34
N THR A 21 -1.72 -5.14 12.31
CA THR A 21 -0.74 -6.20 12.56
C THR A 21 0.30 -6.23 11.44
N LEU A 22 -0.16 -6.19 10.20
CA LEU A 22 0.69 -6.13 9.02
C LEU A 22 1.59 -4.89 9.03
N ALA A 23 1.10 -3.73 9.46
CA ALA A 23 1.90 -2.51 9.55
C ALA A 23 3.11 -2.67 10.48
N LYS A 24 2.94 -3.37 11.61
CA LYS A 24 4.04 -3.66 12.55
C LYS A 24 5.05 -4.60 11.91
N ASP A 25 4.59 -5.67 11.28
CA ASP A 25 5.44 -6.63 10.56
C ASP A 25 6.24 -5.94 9.45
N ILE A 26 5.59 -5.07 8.67
CA ILE A 26 6.22 -4.30 7.60
C ILE A 26 7.31 -3.39 8.16
N LEU A 27 7.03 -2.63 9.22
CA LEU A 27 8.03 -1.73 9.81
C LEU A 27 9.26 -2.49 10.33
N GLN A 28 9.09 -3.69 10.86
CA GLN A 28 10.19 -4.51 11.35
C GLN A 28 11.05 -5.10 10.22
N ASN A 29 10.45 -5.39 9.06
CA ASN A 29 11.11 -6.08 7.95
C ASN A 29 11.20 -5.19 6.69
N ILE A 30 11.05 -3.87 6.84
CA ILE A 30 10.91 -2.94 5.71
C ILE A 30 12.12 -2.96 4.78
N SER A 31 13.31 -3.24 5.31
CA SER A 31 14.56 -3.37 4.57
C SER A 31 14.61 -4.57 3.62
N GLU A 32 13.76 -5.57 3.84
CA GLU A 32 13.68 -6.79 3.02
C GLU A 32 12.62 -6.66 1.91
N ILE A 33 11.72 -5.68 2.04
CA ILE A 33 10.66 -5.42 1.09
C ILE A 33 11.24 -4.59 -0.05
N LYS A 34 11.06 -5.07 -1.29
CA LYS A 34 11.42 -4.38 -2.52
C LYS A 34 10.20 -3.81 -3.22
N GLU A 35 9.09 -4.53 -3.16
CA GLU A 35 7.85 -4.18 -3.85
C GLU A 35 6.63 -4.53 -3.01
N VAL A 36 5.62 -3.67 -3.02
CA VAL A 36 4.30 -3.88 -2.43
C VAL A 36 3.26 -3.90 -3.54
N VAL A 37 2.54 -5.00 -3.60
CA VAL A 37 1.42 -5.22 -4.52
C VAL A 37 0.13 -5.24 -3.72
N VAL A 38 -0.84 -4.42 -4.12
CA VAL A 38 -2.18 -4.48 -3.56
C VAL A 38 -3.02 -5.33 -4.50
N ASP A 39 -3.60 -6.41 -3.98
CA ASP A 39 -4.63 -7.16 -4.69
C ASP A 39 -5.96 -6.40 -4.55
N ASP A 40 -6.32 -5.67 -5.61
CA ASP A 40 -7.53 -4.86 -5.70
C ASP A 40 -8.59 -5.46 -6.64
N THR A 41 -8.53 -6.77 -6.90
CA THR A 41 -9.47 -7.48 -7.79
C THR A 41 -10.95 -7.28 -7.43
N LEU A 42 -11.25 -6.93 -6.18
CA LEU A 42 -12.61 -6.69 -5.70
C LEU A 42 -12.85 -5.24 -5.23
N GLY A 43 -11.97 -4.31 -5.60
CA GLY A 43 -12.03 -2.89 -5.22
C GLY A 43 -11.28 -2.56 -3.93
N VAL A 44 -10.92 -1.27 -3.76
CA VAL A 44 -10.24 -0.74 -2.57
C VAL A 44 -11.15 0.23 -1.85
N GLU A 45 -11.60 -0.14 -0.65
CA GLU A 45 -12.49 0.70 0.18
C GLU A 45 -11.84 1.13 1.50
N SER A 46 -10.58 0.73 1.74
CA SER A 46 -9.92 0.93 3.04
C SER A 46 -9.00 2.15 3.04
N SER A 47 -9.42 3.20 3.75
CA SER A 47 -8.57 4.38 4.04
C SER A 47 -7.37 4.04 4.94
N ALA A 48 -7.50 3.02 5.79
CA ALA A 48 -6.42 2.50 6.61
C ALA A 48 -5.30 1.88 5.74
N LEU A 49 -5.68 1.12 4.71
CA LEU A 49 -4.72 0.58 3.74
C LEU A 49 -3.99 1.70 3.01
N PHE A 50 -4.71 2.72 2.54
CA PHE A 50 -4.07 3.85 1.87
C PHE A 50 -3.05 4.56 2.78
N SER A 51 -3.42 4.80 4.04
CA SER A 51 -2.54 5.43 5.04
C SER A 51 -1.29 4.58 5.32
N LEU A 52 -1.44 3.26 5.32
CA LEU A 52 -0.33 2.32 5.45
C LEU A 52 0.62 2.43 4.25
N LEU A 53 0.11 2.37 3.02
CA LEU A 53 0.93 2.45 1.80
C LEU A 53 1.71 3.78 1.73
N VAL A 54 1.08 4.89 2.08
CA VAL A 54 1.74 6.20 2.14
C VAL A 54 2.83 6.22 3.21
N SER A 55 2.58 5.62 4.38
CA SER A 55 3.59 5.54 5.45
C SER A 55 4.79 4.71 5.01
N ILE A 56 4.56 3.57 4.33
CA ILE A 56 5.62 2.74 3.74
C ILE A 56 6.46 3.57 2.77
N ARG A 57 5.84 4.31 1.84
CA ARG A 57 6.55 5.17 0.88
C ARG A 57 7.41 6.23 1.55
N LYS A 58 6.94 6.81 2.67
CA LYS A 58 7.69 7.81 3.44
C LYS A 58 8.88 7.21 4.17
N THR A 59 8.70 6.04 4.79
CA THR A 59 9.76 5.38 5.57
C THR A 59 10.80 4.71 4.68
N ALA A 60 10.37 4.13 3.55
CA ALA A 60 11.21 3.39 2.62
C ALA A 60 10.91 3.81 1.18
N PRO A 61 11.43 4.96 0.72
CA PRO A 61 11.14 5.50 -0.61
C PRO A 61 11.69 4.63 -1.76
N HIS A 62 12.59 3.71 -1.47
CA HIS A 62 13.10 2.73 -2.42
C HIS A 62 12.12 1.58 -2.68
N VAL A 63 11.13 1.37 -1.80
CA VAL A 63 10.08 0.35 -2.00
C VAL A 63 9.14 0.82 -3.08
N LYS A 64 8.95 -0.03 -4.09
CA LYS A 64 7.98 0.18 -5.16
C LYS A 64 6.57 -0.16 -4.67
N ILE A 65 5.57 0.68 -4.93
CA ILE A 65 4.20 0.44 -4.45
C ILE A 65 3.25 0.57 -5.64
N ASN A 66 2.92 -0.56 -6.25
CA ASN A 66 2.20 -0.59 -7.53
C ASN A 66 0.85 0.14 -7.47
N PHE A 67 0.19 0.17 -6.30
CA PHE A 67 -1.07 0.87 -6.12
C PHE A 67 -0.93 2.40 -6.21
N LEU A 68 0.11 2.97 -5.59
CA LEU A 68 0.36 4.42 -5.61
C LEU A 68 0.97 4.88 -6.93
N ASP A 69 1.69 3.97 -7.61
CA ASP A 69 2.33 4.24 -8.89
C ASP A 69 1.37 4.07 -10.10
N LYS A 70 0.08 3.72 -9.87
CA LYS A 70 -0.93 3.67 -10.94
C LYS A 70 -1.18 5.09 -11.48
N PRO A 71 -1.21 5.30 -12.80
CA PRO A 71 -1.37 6.63 -13.42
C PRO A 71 -2.71 7.31 -13.07
N SER A 72 -3.70 6.55 -12.59
CA SER A 72 -5.00 7.02 -12.13
C SER A 72 -5.02 7.58 -10.71
N ILE A 73 -3.95 7.41 -9.93
CA ILE A 73 -3.83 7.89 -8.55
C ILE A 73 -2.67 8.90 -8.49
N HIS A 74 -2.99 10.19 -8.62
CA HIS A 74 -2.01 11.26 -8.43
C HIS A 74 -1.94 11.61 -6.94
N VAL A 75 -0.88 11.18 -6.25
CA VAL A 75 -0.63 11.55 -4.86
C VAL A 75 0.16 12.86 -4.86
N GLU A 76 -0.55 13.98 -4.95
CA GLU A 76 0.03 15.27 -4.59
C GLU A 76 0.12 15.38 -3.06
N GLY A 77 1.25 15.89 -2.57
CA GLY A 77 1.61 15.84 -1.16
C GLY A 77 0.47 16.22 -0.20
N ILE A 78 0.25 15.35 0.79
CA ILE A 78 -0.53 15.59 2.01
C ILE A 78 -1.94 16.15 1.75
N GLY A 79 -2.87 15.26 1.39
CA GLY A 79 -4.29 15.45 1.74
C GLY A 79 -5.31 15.38 0.61
N ILE A 80 -4.90 15.30 -0.67
CA ILE A 80 -5.85 15.25 -1.79
C ILE A 80 -5.51 14.06 -2.68
N VAL A 81 -6.36 13.01 -2.62
CA VAL A 81 -6.35 11.92 -3.59
C VAL A 81 -7.38 12.27 -4.66
N SER A 82 -6.91 12.73 -5.81
CA SER A 82 -7.74 12.96 -6.99
C SER A 82 -7.95 11.65 -7.73
N LEU A 83 -9.01 10.91 -7.41
CA LEU A 83 -9.45 9.75 -8.20
C LEU A 83 -10.14 10.25 -9.47
N ASN A 84 -9.43 10.21 -10.60
CA ASN A 84 -10.02 10.57 -11.89
C ASN A 84 -10.79 9.37 -12.43
N ILE A 85 -12.04 9.20 -11.97
CA ILE A 85 -12.95 8.18 -12.49
C ILE A 85 -13.51 8.70 -13.81
N ARG A 86 -12.84 8.37 -14.92
CA ARG A 86 -13.43 8.52 -16.25
C ARG A 86 -14.52 7.46 -16.40
N GLY A 87 -15.77 7.88 -16.16
CA GLY A 87 -16.97 7.14 -16.57
C GLY A 87 -17.20 7.22 -18.07
#